data_AF-A0ABC8URK0-F1
#
_entry.id   AF-A0ABC8URK0-F1
#
_cell.length_a   1.000
_cell.length_b   1.000
_cell.length_c   1.000
_cell.angle_alpha   90.00
_cell.angle_beta   90.00
_cell.angle_gamma   90.00
#
_symmetry.space_group_name_H-M   'P 1'
#
loop_
_entity.id
_entity.type
_entity.pdbx_description
1 polymer ?
#
loop_
_entity_poly.entity_id
_entity_poly.type
_entity_poly.pdbx_seq_one_letter_code
_entity_poly.pdbx_strand_id
1 'polypeptide(L)'
;MKDWFKPSIDKRKVRKVARCSHQNLEEVEVFGYYGRKSELELVIYLLENAVALKKIIIDPHNPFLPDRPKKIGQIEKEKAARVRAKRQLKGRVTVGIELVIL
;
A
#
# COMPACT_ATOMS: atom_id res chain seq x y z
N MET A 1 -21.18 -14.36 -0.99
CA MET A 1 -19.95 -13.79 -1.58
C MET A 1 -19.45 -12.70 -0.64
N LYS A 2 -18.23 -12.78 -0.10
CA LYS A 2 -17.70 -11.71 0.77
C LYS A 2 -17.41 -10.49 -0.11
N ASP A 3 -17.91 -9.32 0.27
CA ASP A 3 -17.63 -8.05 -0.39
C ASP A 3 -16.12 -7.73 -0.32
N TRP A 4 -15.35 -8.15 -1.31
CA TRP A 4 -13.89 -7.96 -1.37
C TRP A 4 -13.48 -6.47 -1.36
N PHE A 5 -14.40 -5.60 -1.78
CA PHE A 5 -14.26 -4.14 -1.82
C PHE A 5 -14.52 -3.47 -0.48
N LYS A 6 -15.14 -4.15 0.51
CA LYS A 6 -15.29 -3.59 1.86
C LYS A 6 -13.99 -3.80 2.63
N PRO A 7 -13.37 -2.74 3.18
CA PRO A 7 -12.14 -2.88 3.95
C PRO A 7 -12.43 -3.54 5.31
N SER A 8 -12.40 -4.86 5.37
CA SER A 8 -12.41 -5.61 6.62
C SER A 8 -10.98 -5.77 7.15
N ILE A 9 -10.73 -5.33 8.39
CA ILE A 9 -9.45 -5.57 9.04
C ILE A 9 -9.44 -7.01 9.56
N ASP A 10 -8.68 -7.87 8.87
CA ASP A 10 -8.48 -9.26 9.28
C ASP A 10 -7.52 -9.34 10.48
N LYS A 11 -7.85 -10.18 11.48
CA LYS A 11 -7.02 -10.45 12.65
C LYS A 11 -5.83 -11.36 12.35
N ARG A 12 -5.77 -12.04 11.20
CA ARG A 12 -4.67 -12.96 10.81
C ARG A 12 -3.29 -12.29 10.88
N LYS A 13 -2.22 -13.05 11.13
CA LYS A 13 -0.85 -12.50 11.06
C LYS A 13 -0.45 -12.20 9.62
N VAL A 14 0.52 -11.30 9.46
CA VAL A 14 1.20 -11.06 8.17
C VAL A 14 1.91 -12.36 7.76
N ARG A 15 1.69 -12.82 6.54
CA ARG A 15 2.32 -14.03 5.98
C ARG A 15 3.58 -13.64 5.23
N LYS A 16 4.56 -14.55 5.21
CA LYS A 16 5.75 -14.44 4.38
C LYS A 16 5.34 -14.62 2.91
N VAL A 17 5.82 -13.75 2.04
CA VAL A 17 5.49 -13.80 0.60
C VAL A 17 6.54 -14.64 -0.14
N ALA A 18 6.16 -15.22 -1.28
CA ALA A 18 7.08 -15.98 -2.13
C ALA A 18 8.25 -15.07 -2.58
N ARG A 19 9.41 -15.67 -2.86
CA ARG A 19 10.55 -14.95 -3.44
C ARG A 19 10.52 -15.05 -4.96
N CYS A 20 10.56 -13.91 -5.63
CA CYS A 20 10.65 -13.78 -7.09
C CYS A 20 11.51 -12.56 -7.41
N SER A 21 12.30 -12.55 -8.48
CA SER A 21 13.10 -11.37 -8.83
C SER A 21 12.40 -10.56 -9.91
N HIS A 22 11.93 -9.36 -9.58
CA HIS A 22 11.47 -8.38 -10.58
C HIS A 22 12.65 -7.48 -10.95
N GLN A 23 13.35 -7.84 -12.02
CA GLN A 23 14.60 -7.19 -12.40
C GLN A 23 14.41 -5.80 -13.03
N ASN A 24 13.22 -5.51 -13.55
CA ASN A 24 12.98 -4.32 -14.37
C ASN A 24 11.92 -3.39 -13.76
N LEU A 25 11.41 -3.72 -12.56
CA LEU A 25 10.37 -2.93 -11.92
C LEU A 25 11.00 -1.78 -11.13
N GLU A 26 11.02 -0.59 -11.73
CA GLU A 26 11.68 0.59 -11.14
C GLU A 26 10.75 1.45 -10.28
N GLU A 27 9.48 1.57 -10.67
CA GLU A 27 8.52 2.40 -9.95
C GLU A 27 7.18 1.67 -9.81
N VAL A 28 6.55 1.82 -8.64
CA VAL A 28 5.23 1.24 -8.39
C VAL A 28 4.35 2.23 -7.64
N GLU A 29 3.11 2.36 -8.10
CA GLU A 29 2.04 3.00 -7.37
C GLU A 29 1.06 1.97 -6.81
N VAL A 30 0.85 2.01 -5.50
CA VAL A 30 -0.13 1.19 -4.78
C VAL A 30 -1.34 2.06 -4.47
N PHE A 31 -2.27 2.06 -5.41
CA PHE A 31 -3.50 2.84 -5.36
C PHE A 31 -4.58 2.17 -4.50
N GLY A 32 -5.32 2.96 -3.71
CA GLY A 32 -6.33 2.46 -2.78
C GLY A 32 -5.78 1.79 -1.53
N TYR A 33 -4.61 2.19 -1.03
CA TYR A 33 -4.01 1.63 0.18
C TYR A 33 -4.74 2.10 1.46
N TYR A 34 -5.41 1.19 2.17
CA TYR A 34 -6.09 1.49 3.46
C TYR A 34 -5.32 1.01 4.70
N GLY A 35 -4.15 0.37 4.50
CA GLY A 35 -3.34 -0.22 5.57
C GLY A 35 -3.80 -1.62 5.98
N ARG A 36 -4.52 -2.33 5.11
CA ARG A 36 -4.90 -3.74 5.30
C ARG A 36 -3.65 -4.62 5.28
N LYS A 37 -3.72 -5.77 5.95
CA LYS A 37 -2.58 -6.70 6.01
C LYS A 37 -2.18 -7.23 4.64
N SER A 38 -3.14 -7.49 3.76
CA SER A 38 -2.86 -7.91 2.38
C SER A 38 -2.14 -6.84 1.58
N GLU A 39 -2.49 -5.58 1.77
CA GLU A 39 -1.84 -4.45 1.10
C GLU A 39 -0.41 -4.27 1.64
N LEU A 40 -0.23 -4.37 2.95
CA LEU A 40 1.08 -4.33 3.57
C LEU A 40 1.97 -5.49 3.09
N GLU A 41 1.41 -6.70 2.98
CA GLU A 41 2.12 -7.87 2.43
C GLU A 41 2.57 -7.64 1.00
N LEU A 42 1.70 -7.05 0.16
CA LEU A 42 2.04 -6.70 -1.21
C LEU A 42 3.17 -5.66 -1.27
N VAL A 43 3.10 -4.61 -0.45
CA VAL A 43 4.17 -3.60 -0.39
C VAL A 43 5.48 -4.20 0.08
N ILE A 44 5.47 -5.04 1.11
CA ILE A 44 6.68 -5.75 1.59
C ILE A 44 7.23 -6.65 0.49
N TYR A 45 6.37 -7.38 -0.21
CA TYR A 45 6.80 -8.21 -1.33
C TYR A 45 7.50 -7.38 -2.40
N LEU A 46 6.93 -6.25 -2.81
CA LEU A 46 7.55 -5.38 -3.81
C LEU A 46 8.92 -4.86 -3.34
N LEU A 47 9.01 -4.39 -2.09
CA LEU A 47 10.28 -3.92 -1.50
C LEU A 47 11.35 -5.02 -1.43
N GLU A 48 10.96 -6.27 -1.16
CA GLU A 48 11.91 -7.40 -1.04
C GLU A 48 12.29 -8.04 -2.38
N ASN A 49 11.46 -7.91 -3.42
CA ASN A 49 11.55 -8.71 -4.64
C ASN A 49 11.84 -7.88 -5.89
N ALA A 50 11.57 -6.58 -5.89
CA ALA A 50 11.89 -5.70 -7.00
C ALA A 50 13.30 -5.10 -6.84
N VAL A 51 14.27 -5.73 -7.49
CA VAL A 51 15.70 -5.41 -7.32
C VAL A 51 16.04 -4.04 -7.89
N ALA A 52 15.37 -3.63 -8.97
CA ALA A 52 15.56 -2.33 -9.60
C ALA A 52 14.64 -1.23 -9.05
N LEU A 53 13.88 -1.49 -7.98
CA LEU A 53 12.90 -0.54 -7.46
C LEU A 53 13.60 0.72 -6.91
N LYS A 54 13.24 1.86 -7.48
CA LYS A 54 13.71 3.20 -7.11
C LYS A 54 12.64 3.99 -6.38
N LYS A 55 11.36 3.76 -6.70
CA LYS A 55 10.24 4.52 -6.14
C LYS A 55 9.03 3.66 -5.83
N ILE A 56 8.40 3.94 -4.69
CA ILE A 56 7.09 3.39 -4.35
C ILE A 56 6.17 4.49 -3.84
N ILE A 57 4.99 4.57 -4.45
CA ILE A 57 3.95 5.55 -4.12
C ILE A 57 2.81 4.80 -3.44
N ILE A 58 2.43 5.25 -2.25
CA ILE A 58 1.25 4.76 -1.54
C ILE A 58 0.18 5.82 -1.64
N ASP A 59 -0.85 5.53 -2.44
CA ASP A 59 -1.98 6.42 -2.60
C ASP A 59 -3.22 5.80 -1.92
N PRO A 60 -3.73 6.41 -0.84
CA PRO A 60 -4.93 5.94 -0.15
C PRO A 60 -6.23 6.28 -0.89
N HIS A 61 -6.16 7.04 -1.99
CA HIS A 61 -7.32 7.49 -2.72
C HIS A 61 -8.14 6.33 -3.28
N ASN A 62 -9.46 6.52 -3.35
CA ASN A 62 -10.37 5.47 -3.77
C ASN A 62 -10.33 5.28 -5.30
N PRO A 63 -9.86 4.14 -5.81
CA PRO A 63 -9.75 3.91 -7.25
C PRO A 63 -11.08 3.92 -8.01
N PHE A 64 -12.18 3.64 -7.33
CA PHE A 64 -13.47 3.46 -8.00
C PHE A 64 -14.24 4.77 -8.21
N LEU A 65 -13.79 5.88 -7.60
CA LEU A 65 -14.49 7.17 -7.66
C LEU A 65 -13.50 8.36 -7.68
N PRO A 66 -12.59 8.44 -8.67
CA PRO A 66 -11.56 9.47 -8.70
C PRO A 66 -12.13 10.90 -8.84
N ASP A 67 -13.17 11.06 -9.66
CA ASP A 67 -13.72 12.38 -10.01
C ASP A 67 -14.88 12.83 -9.12
N ARG A 68 -15.22 12.07 -8.06
CA ARG A 68 -16.32 12.45 -7.17
C ARG A 68 -15.81 13.31 -6.02
N PRO A 69 -16.55 14.38 -5.64
CA PRO A 69 -16.27 15.10 -4.40
C PRO A 69 -16.23 14.11 -3.23
N LYS A 70 -15.10 14.08 -2.53
CA LYS A 70 -14.90 13.19 -1.40
C LYS A 70 -15.86 13.58 -0.28
N LYS A 71 -16.61 12.61 0.24
CA LYS A 71 -17.36 12.81 1.49
C LYS A 71 -16.36 13.00 2.64
N ILE A 72 -16.73 13.76 3.67
CA ILE A 72 -15.88 13.96 4.88
C ILE A 72 -15.39 12.61 5.44
N GLY A 73 -16.27 11.61 5.51
CA GLY A 73 -15.90 10.27 5.98
C GLY A 73 -14.88 9.53 5.09
N GLN A 74 -14.76 9.85 3.79
CA GLN A 74 -13.70 9.32 2.93
C GLN A 74 -12.38 10.05 3.18
N ILE A 75 -12.42 11.38 3.32
CA ILE A 75 -11.23 12.19 3.64
C ILE A 75 -10.57 11.70 4.94
N GLU A 76 -11.37 11.48 5.98
CA GLU A 76 -10.87 10.98 7.27
C GLU A 76 -10.31 9.56 7.16
N LYS A 77 -10.90 8.70 6.30
CA LYS A 77 -10.34 7.37 6.04
C LYS A 77 -9.00 7.43 5.30
N GLU A 78 -8.87 8.30 4.30
CA GLU A 78 -7.60 8.51 3.59
C GLU A 78 -6.52 9.06 4.53
N LYS A 79 -6.86 10.03 5.39
CA LYS A 79 -5.94 10.52 6.44
C LYS A 79 -5.50 9.40 7.37
N ALA A 80 -6.43 8.58 7.86
CA ALA A 80 -6.11 7.43 8.70
C ALA A 80 -5.24 6.39 7.97
N ALA A 81 -5.48 6.19 6.68
CA ALA A 81 -4.67 5.31 5.85
C ALA A 81 -3.23 5.82 5.69
N ARG A 82 -3.02 7.13 5.45
CA ARG A 82 -1.67 7.74 5.44
C ARG A 82 -0.92 7.51 6.75
N VAL A 83 -1.58 7.72 7.89
CA VAL A 83 -0.97 7.49 9.22
C VAL A 83 -0.58 6.01 9.39
N ARG A 84 -1.44 5.09 8.95
CA ARG A 84 -1.14 3.64 9.00
C ARG A 84 0.03 3.28 8.10
N ALA A 85 0.05 3.77 6.86
CA ALA A 85 1.14 3.55 5.91
C ALA A 85 2.47 4.02 6.49
N LYS A 86 2.54 5.27 6.99
CA LYS A 86 3.71 5.83 7.67
C LYS A 86 4.20 4.92 8.79
N ARG A 87 3.30 4.47 9.67
CA ARG A 87 3.66 3.60 10.79
C ARG A 87 4.12 2.20 10.34
N GLN A 88 3.47 1.61 9.35
CA GLN A 88 3.74 0.24 8.89
C GLN A 88 5.03 0.13 8.09
N LEU A 89 5.34 1.15 7.28
CA LEU A 89 6.48 1.17 6.36
C LEU A 89 7.73 1.83 6.97
N LYS A 90 7.60 2.46 8.15
CA LYS A 90 8.73 3.00 8.89
C LYS A 90 9.79 1.92 9.12
N GLY A 91 11.01 2.17 8.65
CA GLY A 91 12.15 1.26 8.79
C GLY A 91 12.11 0.01 7.90
N ARG A 92 11.14 -0.10 6.97
CA ARG A 92 11.06 -1.21 5.99
C ARG A 92 11.63 -0.84 4.63
N VAL A 93 11.66 0.45 4.31
CA VAL A 93 12.20 0.95 3.05
C VAL A 93 13.72 0.97 3.15
N THR A 94 14.38 0.34 2.19
CA THR A 94 15.84 0.31 2.11
C THR A 94 16.39 1.66 1.68
N VAL A 95 17.65 1.92 2.02
CA VAL A 95 18.35 3.13 1.58
C VAL A 95 18.41 3.14 0.05
N GLY A 96 17.92 4.21 -0.57
CA GLY A 96 17.89 4.38 -2.03
C GLY A 96 16.51 4.24 -2.67
N ILE A 97 15.49 3.76 -1.95
CA ILE A 97 14.11 3.74 -2.45
C ILE A 97 13.38 5.00 -1.95
N GLU A 98 12.83 5.77 -2.88
CA GLU A 98 11.93 6.88 -2.59
C GLU A 98 10.54 6.33 -2.20
N LEU A 99 10.14 6.50 -0.94
CA LEU A 99 8.77 6.24 -0.48
C LEU A 99 7.97 7.54 -0.47
N VAL A 100 6.93 7.61 -1.29
CA VAL A 100 5.95 8.71 -1.32
C VAL A 100 4.63 8.21 -0.75
N ILE A 101 4.01 8.98 0.13
CA ILE A 101 2.67 8.70 0.66
C ILE A 101 1.80 9.92 0.37
N LEU A 102 0.84 9.76 -0.54
CA LEU A 102 -0.08 10.83 -0.99
C LEU A 102 -1.23 11.06 -0.01
#